data_AF-A0A2V8QVX3-F1
#
_entry.id   AF-A0A2V8QVX3-F1
#
_cell.length_a   1.000
_cell.length_b   1.000
_cell.length_c   1.000
_cell.angle_alpha   90.00
_cell.angle_beta   90.00
_cell.angle_gamma   90.00
#
_symmetry.space_group_name_H-M   'P 1'
#
loop_
_entity.id
_entity.type
_entity.pdbx_description
1 polymer ?
#
loop_
_entity_poly.entity_id
_entity_poly.type
_entity_poly.pdbx_seq_one_letter_code
_entity_poly.pdbx_strand_id
1 'polypeptide(L)'
;LPTFTDSIKPSAPGNYRILKNEAGAAAVPGLDPGQYLVDGSGKVVYKVEENFPATLKVDPAQTGPPERLKGPQANSDTGSYRPWHKTDTAGGPAGRYLVNDQGAPVYLADPGINGIHKTRPDGSAVTKYDAPKATLMSYIIKGILNRQLPWGLVLLGVMIAIVLEMAGIPSLAFAVGVYLPLSSSSPIFIGGMIRWLVDKYLRKKLMHKNLSEDQLVAETDKSPGVLMASGYIAGGALAAIVIAILQGVPKQGLANFNKAIEDWSTTHNPLFGAANGDLLSMIPFLVLMLLLYLVGREAILRTRAGKSG
;
A
#
# COMPACT_ATOMS: atom_id res chain seq x y z
N LEU A 1 -16.41 -9.56 -6.99
CA LEU A 1 -16.08 -11.00 -7.06
C LEU A 1 -16.23 -11.54 -5.64
N PRO A 2 -17.05 -12.57 -5.42
CA PRO A 2 -17.21 -13.14 -4.09
C PRO A 2 -15.85 -13.62 -3.56
N THR A 3 -15.71 -13.53 -2.25
CA THR A 3 -14.54 -14.00 -1.50
C THR A 3 -14.33 -15.48 -1.75
N PHE A 4 -13.13 -15.79 -2.24
CA PHE A 4 -12.59 -17.12 -2.41
C PHE A 4 -12.88 -18.00 -1.19
N THR A 5 -13.64 -19.08 -1.39
CA THR A 5 -13.89 -20.10 -0.37
C THR A 5 -13.23 -21.40 -0.85
N ASP A 6 -12.31 -21.92 -0.02
CA ASP A 6 -11.50 -23.11 -0.24
C ASP A 6 -12.35 -24.39 -0.28
N SER A 7 -13.02 -24.64 -1.39
CA SER A 7 -13.52 -25.98 -1.69
C SER A 7 -12.69 -26.65 -2.78
N ILE A 8 -11.39 -26.32 -2.87
CA ILE A 8 -10.50 -26.87 -3.89
C ILE A 8 -10.30 -28.39 -3.67
N LYS A 9 -10.94 -29.17 -4.55
CA LYS A 9 -10.73 -30.59 -4.86
C LYS A 9 -11.39 -31.60 -3.90
N PRO A 10 -11.90 -32.74 -4.41
CA PRO A 10 -12.36 -33.84 -3.56
C PRO A 10 -11.24 -34.28 -2.59
N SER A 11 -11.56 -34.40 -1.30
CA SER A 11 -10.61 -34.78 -0.24
C SER A 11 -10.09 -36.21 -0.35
N ALA A 12 -10.68 -37.04 -1.22
CA ALA A 12 -10.29 -38.42 -1.45
C ALA A 12 -9.70 -38.62 -2.87
N PRO A 13 -8.57 -39.33 -3.03
CA PRO A 13 -8.10 -39.78 -4.33
C PRO A 13 -9.11 -40.79 -4.93
N GLY A 14 -9.52 -40.58 -6.18
CA GLY A 14 -10.50 -41.44 -6.87
C GLY A 14 -10.63 -41.12 -8.36
N ASN A 15 -11.27 -42.01 -9.12
CA ASN A 15 -11.60 -41.79 -10.53
C ASN A 15 -12.85 -40.89 -10.63
N TYR A 16 -12.64 -39.61 -10.94
CA TYR A 16 -13.71 -38.64 -11.13
C TYR A 16 -13.96 -38.38 -12.62
N ARG A 17 -15.22 -38.28 -13.03
CA ARG A 17 -15.62 -37.88 -14.39
C ARG A 17 -16.25 -36.49 -14.34
N ILE A 18 -16.12 -35.72 -15.43
CA ILE A 18 -16.72 -34.39 -15.54
C ILE A 18 -18.13 -34.55 -16.10
N LEU A 19 -19.13 -34.12 -15.34
CA LEU A 19 -20.52 -33.99 -15.76
C LEU A 19 -20.80 -32.52 -16.10
N LYS A 20 -21.15 -32.26 -17.36
CA LYS A 20 -21.58 -30.93 -17.82
C LYS A 20 -23.10 -30.83 -17.70
N ASN A 21 -23.56 -29.86 -16.93
CA ASN A 21 -24.98 -29.55 -16.80
C ASN A 21 -25.29 -28.27 -17.58
N GLU A 22 -25.91 -28.40 -18.76
CA GLU A 22 -26.17 -27.29 -19.66
C GLU A 22 -27.55 -26.64 -19.40
N ALA A 23 -27.63 -25.32 -19.53
CA ALA A 23 -28.89 -24.59 -19.38
C ALA A 23 -29.85 -24.95 -20.53
N GLY A 24 -30.87 -25.76 -20.24
CA GLY A 24 -31.87 -26.23 -21.22
C GLY A 24 -31.84 -27.74 -21.50
N ALA A 25 -30.78 -28.44 -21.08
CA ALA A 25 -30.65 -29.90 -21.15
C ALA A 25 -29.97 -30.41 -19.87
N ALA A 26 -30.65 -30.24 -18.73
CA ALA A 26 -30.08 -30.59 -17.44
C ALA A 26 -29.87 -32.12 -17.36
N ALA A 27 -28.61 -32.55 -17.23
CA ALA A 27 -28.26 -33.97 -17.12
C ALA A 27 -28.77 -34.58 -15.78
N VAL A 28 -29.01 -33.73 -14.77
CA VAL A 28 -29.63 -34.09 -13.50
C VAL A 28 -30.65 -33.01 -13.11
N PRO A 29 -31.93 -33.36 -12.87
CA PRO A 29 -32.95 -32.39 -12.48
C PRO A 29 -32.60 -31.72 -11.13
N GLY A 30 -32.63 -30.38 -11.08
CA GLY A 30 -32.42 -29.61 -9.84
C GLY A 30 -30.99 -29.13 -9.56
N LEU A 31 -30.02 -29.43 -10.43
CA LEU A 31 -28.68 -28.83 -10.37
C LEU A 31 -28.59 -27.56 -11.22
N ASP A 32 -27.89 -26.54 -10.72
CA ASP A 32 -27.59 -25.32 -11.48
C ASP A 32 -26.72 -25.64 -12.71
N PRO A 33 -26.80 -24.86 -13.79
CA PRO A 33 -25.88 -24.99 -14.92
C PRO A 33 -24.42 -24.86 -14.46
N GLY A 34 -23.55 -25.76 -14.92
CA GLY A 34 -22.15 -25.80 -14.50
C GLY A 34 -21.46 -27.13 -14.77
N GLN A 35 -20.15 -27.17 -14.51
CA GLN A 35 -19.37 -28.40 -14.55
C GLN A 35 -19.31 -29.02 -13.16
N TYR A 36 -19.51 -30.33 -13.08
CA TYR A 36 -19.52 -31.05 -11.81
C TYR A 36 -18.58 -32.25 -11.89
N LEU A 37 -17.86 -32.56 -10.82
CA LEU A 37 -17.13 -33.81 -10.69
C LEU A 37 -18.06 -34.86 -10.10
N VAL A 38 -18.22 -35.97 -10.80
CA VAL A 38 -18.93 -37.15 -10.32
C VAL A 38 -17.94 -38.25 -9.98
N ASP A 39 -18.17 -38.98 -8.88
CA ASP A 39 -17.38 -40.16 -8.52
C ASP A 39 -17.72 -41.38 -9.40
N GLY A 40 -17.01 -42.48 -9.20
CA GLY A 40 -17.26 -43.75 -9.90
C GLY A 40 -18.64 -44.36 -9.67
N SER A 41 -19.42 -43.86 -8.71
CA SER A 41 -20.81 -44.26 -8.43
C SER A 41 -21.85 -43.34 -9.10
N GLY A 42 -21.41 -42.29 -9.80
CA GLY A 42 -22.29 -41.34 -10.47
C GLY A 42 -22.84 -40.23 -9.56
N LYS A 43 -22.36 -40.13 -8.31
CA LYS A 43 -22.79 -39.09 -7.37
C LYS A 43 -22.02 -37.80 -7.63
N VAL A 44 -22.71 -36.66 -7.68
CA VAL A 44 -22.09 -35.33 -7.78
C VAL A 44 -21.36 -35.00 -6.49
N VAL A 45 -20.05 -34.89 -6.56
CA VAL A 45 -19.16 -34.65 -5.41
C VAL A 45 -18.78 -33.18 -5.31
N TYR A 46 -18.67 -32.49 -6.45
CA TYR A 46 -18.13 -31.13 -6.47
C TYR A 46 -18.64 -30.29 -7.65
N LYS A 47 -18.91 -29.01 -7.43
CA LYS A 47 -19.18 -28.01 -8.47
C LYS A 47 -17.87 -27.34 -8.86
N VAL A 48 -17.45 -27.53 -10.11
CA VAL A 48 -16.28 -26.86 -10.67
C VAL A 48 -16.66 -25.40 -10.92
N GLU A 49 -16.20 -24.51 -10.07
CA GLU A 49 -16.24 -23.08 -10.32
C GLU A 49 -15.06 -22.70 -11.21
N GLU A 50 -15.36 -22.35 -12.46
CA GLU A 50 -14.38 -21.72 -13.35
C GLU A 50 -14.22 -20.26 -12.89
N ASN A 51 -13.04 -19.90 -12.39
CA ASN A 51 -12.73 -18.55 -11.92
C ASN A 51 -12.83 -17.48 -13.03
N PHE A 52 -12.81 -17.90 -14.29
CA PHE A 52 -12.96 -17.07 -15.47
C PHE A 52 -14.01 -17.71 -16.38
N PRO A 53 -14.90 -16.94 -17.02
CA PRO A 53 -15.86 -17.51 -17.95
C PRO A 53 -15.11 -18.20 -19.09
N ALA A 54 -15.54 -19.41 -19.48
CA ALA A 54 -14.93 -20.20 -20.57
C ALA A 54 -14.83 -19.46 -21.93
N THR A 55 -15.58 -18.36 -22.07
CA THR A 55 -15.56 -17.47 -23.24
C THR A 55 -14.41 -16.47 -23.24
N LEU A 56 -13.71 -16.28 -22.12
CA LEU A 56 -12.58 -15.36 -22.01
C LEU A 56 -11.32 -16.03 -22.58
N LYS A 57 -11.00 -15.72 -23.83
CA LYS A 57 -9.77 -16.15 -24.51
C LYS A 57 -9.09 -14.95 -25.14
N VAL A 58 -7.76 -14.98 -25.16
CA VAL A 58 -6.94 -14.00 -25.88
C VAL A 58 -6.19 -14.69 -27.00
N ASP A 59 -5.99 -13.98 -28.11
CA ASP A 59 -5.09 -14.43 -29.17
C ASP A 59 -3.65 -14.50 -28.61
N PRO A 60 -2.97 -15.67 -28.68
CA PRO A 60 -1.58 -15.81 -28.26
C PRO A 60 -0.62 -14.77 -28.87
N ALA A 61 -0.92 -14.22 -30.05
CA ALA A 61 -0.11 -13.17 -30.68
C ALA A 61 -0.14 -11.83 -29.92
N GLN A 62 -1.15 -11.59 -29.08
CA GLN A 62 -1.28 -10.37 -28.26
C GLN A 62 -0.71 -10.55 -26.85
N THR A 63 -0.09 -11.69 -26.58
CA THR A 63 0.50 -12.01 -25.27
C THR A 63 2.02 -11.82 -25.27
N GLY A 64 2.59 -11.58 -24.09
CA GLY A 64 4.03 -11.45 -23.93
C GLY A 64 4.78 -12.78 -24.07
N PRO A 65 6.12 -12.75 -23.99
CA PRO A 65 6.93 -13.97 -23.98
C PRO A 65 6.55 -14.87 -22.78
N PRO A 66 6.63 -16.20 -22.93
CA PRO A 66 6.30 -17.12 -21.85
C PRO A 66 7.17 -16.86 -20.60
N GLU A 67 6.53 -16.83 -19.44
CA GLU A 67 7.17 -16.70 -18.14
C GLU A 67 6.74 -17.83 -17.20
N ARG A 68 7.63 -18.21 -16.29
CA ARG A 68 7.32 -19.14 -15.21
C ARG A 68 6.65 -18.42 -14.06
N LEU A 69 5.82 -19.15 -13.31
CA LEU A 69 5.24 -18.66 -12.07
C LEU A 69 6.35 -18.25 -11.08
N LYS A 70 6.08 -17.20 -10.31
CA LYS A 70 6.96 -16.70 -9.25
C LYS A 70 6.21 -16.78 -7.92
N GLY A 71 6.93 -17.11 -6.84
CA GLY A 71 6.37 -17.24 -5.49
C GLY A 71 5.98 -18.68 -5.14
N PRO A 72 5.25 -18.90 -4.03
CA PRO A 72 4.97 -20.22 -3.49
C PRO A 72 4.22 -21.16 -4.44
N GLN A 73 3.39 -20.61 -5.35
CA GLN A 73 2.68 -21.39 -6.35
C GLN A 73 3.59 -22.01 -7.42
N ALA A 74 4.81 -21.49 -7.60
CA ALA A 74 5.81 -22.10 -8.47
C ALA A 74 6.32 -23.45 -7.94
N ASN A 75 6.11 -23.75 -6.65
CA ASN A 75 6.47 -25.04 -6.06
C ASN A 75 5.49 -26.16 -6.47
N SER A 76 4.23 -25.80 -6.72
CA SER A 76 3.16 -26.73 -7.12
C SER A 76 2.97 -26.81 -8.64
N ASP A 77 3.34 -25.76 -9.37
CA ASP A 77 3.14 -25.64 -10.80
C ASP A 77 4.40 -25.10 -11.49
N THR A 78 5.05 -25.97 -12.26
CA THR A 78 6.25 -25.67 -13.05
C THR A 78 5.94 -25.25 -14.49
N GLY A 79 4.65 -25.05 -14.82
CA GLY A 79 4.18 -24.62 -16.12
C GLY A 79 4.73 -23.27 -16.55
N SER A 80 4.74 -23.06 -17.87
CA SER A 80 5.07 -21.78 -18.49
C SER A 80 3.79 -21.14 -19.00
N TYR A 81 3.60 -19.86 -18.71
CA TYR A 81 2.39 -19.13 -19.07
C TYR A 81 2.75 -17.82 -19.75
N ARG A 82 1.89 -17.35 -20.65
CA ARG A 82 2.11 -16.08 -21.35
C ARG A 82 1.40 -14.96 -20.60
N PRO A 83 2.08 -13.85 -20.28
CA PRO A 83 1.43 -12.72 -19.62
C PRO A 83 0.54 -11.98 -20.61
N TRP A 84 -0.69 -11.71 -20.19
CA TRP A 84 -1.67 -10.91 -20.90
C TRP A 84 -2.14 -9.76 -20.03
N HIS A 85 -2.07 -8.53 -20.55
CA HIS A 85 -2.59 -7.35 -19.87
C HIS A 85 -3.95 -6.98 -20.43
N LYS A 86 -5.00 -7.32 -19.68
CA LYS A 86 -6.38 -7.00 -20.02
C LYS A 86 -6.70 -5.58 -19.57
N THR A 87 -7.09 -4.72 -20.50
CA THR A 87 -7.39 -3.30 -20.26
C THR A 87 -8.88 -3.02 -20.05
N ASP A 88 -9.74 -3.95 -20.43
CA ASP A 88 -11.20 -3.85 -20.36
C ASP A 88 -11.77 -4.66 -19.18
N THR A 89 -13.07 -4.51 -18.92
CA THR A 89 -13.80 -5.20 -17.84
C THR A 89 -14.74 -6.29 -18.36
N ALA A 90 -14.80 -6.53 -19.67
CA ALA A 90 -15.68 -7.54 -20.26
C ALA A 90 -15.21 -8.96 -19.90
N GLY A 91 -16.10 -9.80 -19.34
CA GLY A 91 -15.76 -11.18 -18.97
C GLY A 91 -14.76 -11.33 -17.80
N GLY A 92 -14.39 -10.25 -17.10
CA GLY A 92 -13.47 -10.30 -15.95
C GLY A 92 -12.79 -8.95 -15.67
N PRO A 93 -12.23 -8.74 -14.46
CA PRO A 93 -11.60 -7.46 -14.09
C PRO A 93 -10.41 -7.12 -14.98
N ALA A 94 -10.15 -5.83 -15.21
CA ALA A 94 -8.91 -5.40 -15.88
C ALA A 94 -7.70 -5.74 -15.00
N GLY A 95 -6.63 -6.26 -15.59
CA GLY A 95 -5.49 -6.76 -14.83
C GLY A 95 -4.51 -7.57 -15.66
N ARG A 96 -3.46 -8.07 -15.01
CA ARG A 96 -2.49 -8.98 -15.62
C ARG A 96 -2.93 -10.42 -15.38
N TYR A 97 -3.07 -11.17 -16.44
CA TYR A 97 -3.42 -12.58 -16.45
C TYR A 97 -2.25 -13.40 -16.99
N LEU A 98 -2.14 -14.65 -16.55
CA LEU A 98 -1.24 -15.65 -17.13
C LEU A 98 -2.08 -16.66 -17.88
N VAL A 99 -1.90 -16.71 -19.19
CA VAL A 99 -2.68 -17.57 -20.09
C VAL A 99 -1.85 -18.77 -20.54
N ASN A 100 -2.51 -19.89 -20.79
CA ASN A 100 -1.88 -21.06 -21.41
C ASN A 100 -1.65 -20.82 -22.92
N ASP A 101 -0.99 -21.76 -23.60
CA ASP A 101 -0.70 -21.65 -25.04
C ASP A 101 -1.97 -21.62 -25.92
N GLN A 102 -3.12 -22.04 -25.38
CA GLN A 102 -4.43 -21.97 -26.03
C GLN A 102 -5.12 -20.61 -25.81
N GLY A 103 -4.47 -19.67 -25.11
CA GLY A 103 -5.00 -18.33 -24.86
C GLY A 103 -6.06 -18.25 -23.75
N ALA A 104 -6.23 -19.31 -22.96
CA ALA A 104 -7.16 -19.33 -21.83
C ALA A 104 -6.46 -18.86 -20.54
N PRO A 105 -7.07 -17.96 -19.75
CA PRO A 105 -6.49 -17.46 -18.50
C PRO A 105 -6.48 -18.55 -17.43
N VAL A 106 -5.31 -18.80 -16.85
CA VAL A 106 -5.11 -19.80 -15.79
C VAL A 106 -4.89 -19.12 -14.44
N TYR A 107 -4.12 -18.02 -14.42
CA TYR A 107 -3.86 -17.25 -13.20
C TYR A 107 -4.14 -15.76 -13.37
N LEU A 108 -4.63 -15.13 -12.30
CA LEU A 108 -4.65 -13.67 -12.15
C LEU A 108 -3.41 -13.24 -11.36
N ALA A 109 -2.56 -12.43 -11.99
CA ALA A 109 -1.37 -11.86 -11.35
C ALA A 109 -1.75 -10.54 -10.65
N ASP A 110 -2.22 -10.66 -9.41
CA ASP A 110 -2.59 -9.50 -8.57
C ASP A 110 -1.33 -8.81 -7.99
N PRO A 111 -1.10 -7.52 -8.29
CA PRO A 111 0.13 -6.82 -7.90
C PRO A 111 0.30 -6.70 -6.37
N GLY A 112 1.55 -6.54 -5.93
CA GLY A 112 1.86 -6.28 -4.51
C GLY A 112 1.47 -4.88 -4.04
N ILE A 113 1.46 -3.91 -4.96
CA ILE A 113 1.00 -2.53 -4.73
C ILE A 113 -0.40 -2.37 -5.32
N ASN A 114 -1.36 -1.85 -4.55
CA ASN A 114 -2.78 -1.68 -4.93
C ASN A 114 -3.50 -2.97 -5.39
N GLY A 115 -3.04 -4.14 -4.94
CA GLY A 115 -3.69 -5.43 -5.23
C GLY A 115 -4.93 -5.66 -4.36
N ILE A 116 -5.92 -6.38 -4.90
CA ILE A 116 -7.23 -6.56 -4.25
C ILE A 116 -7.35 -7.87 -3.47
N HIS A 117 -6.49 -8.86 -3.75
CA HIS A 117 -6.56 -10.19 -3.13
C HIS A 117 -5.54 -10.29 -1.98
N LYS A 118 -6.03 -10.14 -0.74
CA LYS A 118 -5.22 -10.23 0.49
C LYS A 118 -5.01 -11.67 0.98
N THR A 119 -5.77 -12.61 0.44
CA THR A 119 -5.71 -14.04 0.77
C THR A 119 -5.39 -14.82 -0.50
N ARG A 120 -4.42 -15.72 -0.41
CA ARG A 120 -4.10 -16.65 -1.49
C ARG A 120 -5.03 -17.87 -1.44
N PRO A 121 -5.17 -18.63 -2.54
CA PRO A 121 -5.87 -19.91 -2.56
C PRO A 121 -5.41 -21.02 -1.62
N ASP A 122 -4.36 -20.81 -0.82
CA ASP A 122 -3.88 -21.77 0.20
C ASP A 122 -4.23 -21.29 1.62
N GLY A 123 -5.10 -20.27 1.75
CA GLY A 123 -5.45 -19.62 3.00
C GLY A 123 -4.37 -18.68 3.57
N SER A 124 -3.18 -18.58 2.95
CA SER A 124 -2.12 -17.70 3.45
C SER A 124 -2.40 -16.22 3.16
N ALA A 125 -2.04 -15.36 4.12
CA ALA A 125 -2.18 -13.91 4.00
C ALA A 125 -1.02 -13.33 3.16
N VAL A 126 -1.37 -12.40 2.26
CA VAL A 126 -0.40 -11.65 1.45
C VAL A 126 -0.45 -10.19 1.86
N THR A 127 0.68 -9.65 2.30
CA THR A 127 0.82 -8.22 2.58
C THR A 127 0.76 -7.44 1.27
N LYS A 128 -0.27 -6.59 1.15
CA LYS A 128 -0.44 -5.64 0.06
C LYS A 128 -0.11 -4.24 0.55
N TYR A 129 0.44 -3.42 -0.33
CA TYR A 129 0.76 -2.03 -0.04
C TYR A 129 -0.12 -1.11 -0.86
N ASP A 130 -0.69 -0.10 -0.21
CA ASP A 130 -1.49 0.90 -0.92
C ASP A 130 -0.59 2.05 -1.38
N ALA A 131 -0.69 2.41 -2.65
CA ALA A 131 -0.04 3.58 -3.22
C ALA A 131 -1.13 4.58 -3.65
N PRO A 132 -1.76 5.28 -2.69
CA PRO A 132 -2.94 6.08 -2.96
C PRO A 132 -2.63 7.25 -3.91
N LYS A 133 -1.41 7.82 -3.86
CA LYS A 133 -0.99 8.88 -4.79
C LYS A 133 -0.95 8.38 -6.23
N ALA A 134 -0.45 7.17 -6.45
CA ALA A 134 -0.40 6.54 -7.77
C ALA A 134 -1.82 6.23 -8.29
N THR A 135 -2.70 5.75 -7.40
CA THR A 135 -4.11 5.49 -7.73
C THR A 135 -4.83 6.75 -8.22
N LEU A 136 -4.68 7.87 -7.49
CA LEU A 136 -5.27 9.16 -7.87
C LEU A 136 -4.75 9.64 -9.24
N MET A 137 -3.43 9.60 -9.45
CA MET A 137 -2.84 9.97 -10.75
C MET A 137 -3.36 9.08 -11.88
N SER A 138 -3.55 7.78 -11.63
CA SER A 138 -4.12 6.87 -12.61
C SER A 138 -5.55 7.23 -13.00
N TYR A 139 -6.37 7.68 -12.04
CA TYR A 139 -7.74 8.11 -12.32
C TYR A 139 -7.78 9.41 -13.12
N ILE A 140 -6.89 10.36 -12.81
CA ILE A 140 -6.77 11.60 -13.59
C ILE A 140 -6.39 11.28 -15.03
N ILE A 141 -5.35 10.48 -15.25
CA ILE A 141 -4.87 10.11 -16.59
C ILE A 141 -5.96 9.36 -17.37
N LYS A 142 -6.61 8.35 -16.75
CA LYS A 142 -7.71 7.60 -17.39
C LYS A 142 -8.90 8.51 -17.69
N GLY A 143 -9.24 9.42 -16.78
CA GLY A 143 -10.32 10.39 -16.97
C GLY A 143 -10.06 11.35 -18.12
N ILE A 144 -8.83 11.83 -18.28
CA ILE A 144 -8.43 12.70 -19.39
C ILE A 144 -8.44 11.92 -20.71
N LEU A 145 -7.79 10.74 -20.74
CA LEU A 145 -7.66 9.92 -21.95
C LEU A 145 -9.03 9.45 -22.47
N ASN A 146 -9.91 9.03 -21.57
CA ASN A 146 -11.24 8.53 -21.91
C ASN A 146 -12.30 9.64 -21.98
N ARG A 147 -11.93 10.90 -21.70
CA ARG A 147 -12.84 12.07 -21.59
C ARG A 147 -14.03 11.87 -20.62
N GLN A 148 -13.88 10.98 -19.64
CA GLN A 148 -14.90 10.63 -18.64
C GLN A 148 -14.57 11.18 -17.25
N LEU A 149 -13.89 12.34 -17.21
CA LEU A 149 -13.52 12.93 -15.94
C LEU A 149 -14.77 13.53 -15.26
N PRO A 150 -15.03 13.24 -13.97
CA PRO A 150 -16.21 13.73 -13.28
C PRO A 150 -16.10 15.24 -13.00
N TRP A 151 -16.38 16.05 -14.02
CA TRP A 151 -16.22 17.52 -13.99
C TRP A 151 -16.97 18.20 -12.85
N GLY A 152 -18.11 17.65 -12.42
CA GLY A 152 -18.82 18.14 -11.25
C GLY A 152 -17.98 18.10 -9.97
N LEU A 153 -17.24 17.01 -9.73
CA LEU A 153 -16.35 16.89 -8.57
C LEU A 153 -15.12 17.79 -8.69
N VAL A 154 -14.60 18.00 -9.91
CA VAL A 154 -13.48 18.92 -10.15
C VAL A 154 -13.89 20.36 -9.87
N LEU A 155 -15.01 20.82 -10.44
CA LEU A 155 -15.52 22.17 -10.23
C LEU A 155 -15.88 22.42 -8.76
N LEU A 156 -16.42 21.41 -8.07
CA LEU A 156 -16.61 21.47 -6.63
C LEU A 156 -15.29 21.74 -5.90
N GLY A 157 -14.23 21.00 -6.24
CA GLY A 157 -12.89 21.22 -5.69
C GLY A 157 -12.35 22.63 -5.95
N VAL A 158 -12.55 23.16 -7.16
CA VAL A 158 -12.17 24.54 -7.53
C VAL A 158 -12.93 25.55 -6.66
N MET A 159 -14.24 25.38 -6.48
CA MET A 159 -15.03 26.28 -5.63
C MET A 159 -14.58 26.25 -4.17
N ILE A 160 -14.29 25.06 -3.63
CA ILE A 160 -13.73 24.92 -2.28
C ILE A 160 -12.38 25.63 -2.18
N ALA A 161 -11.49 25.45 -3.16
CA ALA A 161 -10.19 26.13 -3.18
C ALA A 161 -10.34 27.66 -3.19
N ILE A 162 -11.24 28.20 -4.02
CA ILE A 162 -11.52 29.65 -4.04
C ILE A 162 -12.01 30.14 -2.68
N VAL A 163 -12.96 29.43 -2.05
CA VAL A 163 -13.48 29.80 -0.73
C VAL A 163 -12.37 29.77 0.33
N LEU A 164 -11.48 28.78 0.29
CA LEU A 164 -10.34 28.68 1.22
C LEU A 164 -9.33 29.83 1.02
N GLU A 165 -8.96 30.12 -0.22
CA GLU A 165 -8.04 31.23 -0.53
C GLU A 165 -8.66 32.59 -0.13
N MET A 166 -9.96 32.78 -0.33
CA MET A 166 -10.68 33.97 0.15
C MET A 166 -10.72 34.06 1.68
N ALA A 167 -10.73 32.91 2.38
CA ALA A 167 -10.64 32.84 3.83
C ALA A 167 -9.20 32.98 4.36
N GLY A 168 -8.20 33.15 3.50
CA GLY A 168 -6.78 33.20 3.86
C GLY A 168 -6.21 31.85 4.30
N ILE A 169 -6.88 30.74 4.00
CA ILE A 169 -6.43 29.39 4.30
C ILE A 169 -5.74 28.82 3.05
N PRO A 170 -4.45 28.41 3.12
CA PRO A 170 -3.76 27.82 1.98
C PRO A 170 -4.47 26.56 1.48
N SER A 171 -5.08 26.63 0.29
CA SER A 171 -5.91 25.55 -0.27
C SER A 171 -5.12 24.25 -0.48
N LEU A 172 -3.84 24.36 -0.85
CA LEU A 172 -2.95 23.21 -1.04
C LEU A 172 -2.73 22.42 0.25
N ALA A 173 -2.45 23.11 1.37
CA ALA A 173 -2.21 22.46 2.66
C ALA A 173 -3.48 21.77 3.17
N PHE A 174 -4.64 22.42 2.99
CA PHE A 174 -5.93 21.85 3.33
C PHE A 174 -6.23 20.57 2.52
N ALA A 175 -6.06 20.61 1.19
CA ALA A 175 -6.32 19.47 0.32
C ALA A 175 -5.44 18.26 0.67
N VAL A 176 -4.15 18.49 0.96
CA VAL A 176 -3.23 17.44 1.41
C VAL A 176 -3.65 16.87 2.77
N GLY A 177 -4.11 17.72 3.70
CA GLY A 177 -4.57 17.30 5.03
C GLY A 177 -5.80 16.40 4.99
N VAL A 178 -6.80 16.74 4.17
CA VAL A 178 -8.04 15.95 4.01
C VAL A 178 -7.78 14.60 3.32
N TYR A 179 -6.73 14.51 2.52
CA TYR A 179 -6.38 13.30 1.79
C TYR A 179 -5.71 12.22 2.64
N LEU A 180 -5.05 12.59 3.74
CA LEU A 180 -4.26 11.67 4.56
C LEU A 180 -5.08 11.09 5.73
N PRO A 181 -4.90 9.80 6.08
CA PRO A 181 -5.49 9.22 7.28
C PRO A 181 -5.07 10.00 8.53
N LEU A 182 -5.96 10.08 9.52
CA LEU A 182 -5.67 10.79 10.78
C LEU A 182 -4.38 10.28 11.45
N SER A 183 -4.12 8.97 11.40
CA SER A 183 -2.87 8.37 11.92
C SER A 183 -1.60 8.93 11.28
N SER A 184 -1.64 9.31 10.01
CA SER A 184 -0.52 9.93 9.29
C SER A 184 -0.50 11.45 9.44
N SER A 185 -1.67 12.08 9.58
CA SER A 185 -1.81 13.54 9.73
C SER A 185 -1.45 14.03 11.15
N SER A 186 -1.70 13.23 12.19
CA SER A 186 -1.41 13.63 13.58
C SER A 186 0.07 13.93 13.83
N PRO A 187 1.04 13.10 13.41
CA PRO A 187 2.46 13.44 13.55
C PRO A 187 2.87 14.71 12.79
N ILE A 188 2.30 14.93 11.60
CA ILE A 188 2.56 16.14 10.79
C ILE A 188 2.04 17.38 11.53
N PHE A 189 0.83 17.30 12.08
CA PHE A 189 0.24 18.37 12.88
C PHE A 189 1.10 18.71 14.11
N ILE A 190 1.56 17.71 14.85
CA ILE A 190 2.43 17.91 16.02
C ILE A 190 3.77 18.53 15.60
N GLY A 191 4.36 18.09 14.48
CA GLY A 191 5.55 18.71 13.90
C GLY A 191 5.33 20.20 13.58
N GLY A 192 4.17 20.54 13.01
CA GLY A 192 3.76 21.93 12.77
C GLY A 192 3.59 22.74 14.06
N MET A 193 3.02 22.15 15.12
CA MET A 193 2.94 22.80 16.43
C MET A 193 4.32 23.08 17.03
N ILE A 194 5.25 22.13 16.94
CA ILE A 194 6.63 22.32 17.41
C ILE A 194 7.31 23.44 16.63
N ARG A 195 7.16 23.45 15.31
CA ARG A 195 7.66 24.53 14.44
C ARG A 195 7.09 25.88 14.86
N TRP A 196 5.78 25.98 15.05
CA TRP A 196 5.13 27.21 15.52
C TRP A 196 5.67 27.69 16.88
N LEU A 197 5.89 26.78 17.83
CA LEU A 197 6.47 27.12 19.13
C LEU A 197 7.92 27.59 19.03
N VAL A 198 8.73 26.95 18.17
CA VAL A 198 10.12 27.35 17.88
C VAL A 198 10.15 28.73 17.24
N ASP A 199 9.30 28.97 16.24
CA ASP A 199 9.22 30.24 15.53
C ASP A 199 8.81 31.37 16.45
N LYS A 200 7.81 31.15 17.31
CA LYS A 200 7.42 32.12 18.34
C LYS A 200 8.57 32.48 19.27
N TYR A 201 9.40 31.50 19.64
CA TYR A 201 10.58 31.73 20.47
C TYR A 201 11.69 32.49 19.72
N LEU A 202 12.00 32.09 18.48
CA LEU A 202 13.03 32.72 17.65
C LEU A 202 12.64 34.16 17.27
N ARG A 203 11.37 34.41 16.93
CA ARG A 203 10.85 35.76 16.70
C ARG A 203 11.09 36.66 17.90
N LYS A 204 10.82 36.19 19.13
CA LYS A 204 11.09 36.94 20.37
C LYS A 204 12.58 37.23 20.56
N LYS A 205 13.46 36.28 20.23
CA LYS A 205 14.92 36.44 20.31
C LYS A 205 15.46 37.44 19.27
N LEU A 206 14.86 37.47 18.08
CA LEU A 206 15.28 38.29 16.95
C LEU A 206 14.61 39.67 16.91
N MET A 207 13.73 40.01 17.86
CA MET A 207 13.06 41.32 17.93
C MET A 207 14.04 42.50 17.93
N HIS A 208 15.25 42.30 18.45
CA HIS A 208 16.29 43.33 18.48
C HIS A 208 16.95 43.60 17.12
N LYS A 209 16.72 42.77 16.10
CA LYS A 209 17.41 42.86 14.80
C LYS A 209 16.68 43.68 13.72
N ASN A 210 15.50 44.28 13.99
CA ASN A 210 14.73 45.09 13.02
C ASN A 210 14.65 44.46 11.60
N LEU A 211 14.42 43.15 11.56
CA LEU A 211 14.30 42.40 10.31
C LEU A 211 12.89 42.59 9.72
N SER A 212 12.77 42.61 8.39
CA SER A 212 11.46 42.48 7.74
C SER A 212 10.86 41.09 8.00
N GLU A 213 9.54 40.93 7.84
CA GLU A 213 8.86 39.65 8.04
C GLU A 213 9.47 38.54 7.17
N ASP A 214 9.78 38.84 5.90
CA ASP A 214 10.42 37.88 4.98
C ASP A 214 11.83 37.48 5.42
N GLN A 215 12.61 38.44 5.92
CA GLN A 215 13.95 38.17 6.44
C GLN A 215 13.90 37.35 7.73
N LEU A 216 12.89 37.57 8.56
CA LEU A 216 12.67 36.84 9.80
C LEU A 216 12.31 35.38 9.52
N VAL A 217 11.44 35.13 8.54
CA VAL A 217 11.10 33.77 8.09
C VAL A 217 12.33 33.07 7.53
N ALA A 218 13.06 33.71 6.61
CA ALA A 218 14.26 33.14 6.02
C ALA A 218 15.36 32.82 7.05
N GLU A 219 15.51 33.64 8.09
CA GLU A 219 16.47 33.38 9.16
C GLU A 219 16.01 32.23 10.07
N THR A 220 14.71 32.12 10.30
CA THR A 220 14.11 31.03 11.09
C THR A 220 14.13 29.69 10.33
N ASP A 221 14.12 29.72 9.00
CA ASP A 221 14.28 28.54 8.14
C ASP A 221 15.71 27.99 8.14
N LYS A 222 16.71 28.83 8.42
CA LYS A 222 18.11 28.40 8.63
C LYS A 222 18.35 27.81 10.03
N SER A 223 17.31 27.69 10.85
CA SER A 223 17.47 27.20 12.21
C SER A 223 18.04 25.77 12.23
N PRO A 224 18.87 25.42 13.23
CA PRO A 224 19.39 24.06 13.40
C PRO A 224 18.29 22.99 13.47
N GLY A 225 17.10 23.36 13.94
CA GLY A 225 15.93 22.46 14.00
C GLY A 225 15.42 22.04 12.62
N VAL A 226 15.37 22.97 11.65
CA VAL A 226 14.94 22.66 10.27
C VAL A 226 15.97 21.77 9.58
N LEU A 227 17.27 22.05 9.76
CA LEU A 227 18.36 21.22 9.23
C LEU A 227 18.35 19.80 9.81
N MET A 228 18.07 19.68 11.11
CA MET A 228 17.96 18.38 11.76
C MET A 228 16.75 17.59 11.28
N ALA A 229 15.60 18.25 11.13
CA ALA A 229 14.38 17.63 10.63
C ALA A 229 14.56 17.11 9.20
N SER A 230 15.19 17.88 8.30
CA SER A 230 15.49 17.42 6.94
C SER A 230 16.49 16.26 6.93
N GLY A 231 17.49 16.28 7.82
CA GLY A 231 18.40 15.16 8.07
C GLY A 231 17.67 13.88 8.51
N TYR A 232 16.66 14.00 9.38
CA TYR A 232 15.85 12.84 9.78
C TYR A 232 14.98 12.29 8.66
N ILE A 233 14.43 13.14 7.80
CA ILE A 233 13.67 12.70 6.62
C ILE A 233 14.59 11.89 5.69
N ALA A 234 15.78 12.42 5.38
CA ALA A 234 16.75 11.74 4.51
C ALA A 234 17.27 10.43 5.14
N GLY A 235 17.64 10.46 6.42
CA GLY A 235 18.11 9.29 7.16
C GLY A 235 17.05 8.19 7.26
N GLY A 236 15.79 8.55 7.52
CA GLY A 236 14.67 7.62 7.55
C GLY A 236 14.43 6.94 6.20
N ALA A 237 14.52 7.69 5.09
CA ALA A 237 14.39 7.13 3.75
C ALA A 237 15.53 6.14 3.43
N LEU A 238 16.78 6.50 3.77
CA LEU A 238 17.94 5.61 3.59
C LEU A 238 17.82 4.34 4.45
N ALA A 239 17.41 4.47 5.70
CA ALA A 239 17.19 3.32 6.59
C ALA A 239 16.11 2.38 6.04
N ALA A 240 15.00 2.92 5.51
CA ALA A 240 13.94 2.13 4.89
C ALA A 240 14.45 1.34 3.68
N ILE A 241 15.29 1.94 2.82
CA ILE A 241 15.91 1.26 1.68
C ILE A 241 16.82 0.12 2.17
N VAL A 242 17.65 0.37 3.18
CA VAL A 242 18.53 -0.65 3.76
C VAL A 242 17.72 -1.81 4.33
N ILE A 243 16.65 -1.53 5.09
CA ILE A 243 15.77 -2.56 5.65
C ILE A 243 15.09 -3.37 4.53
N ALA A 244 14.60 -2.72 3.47
CA ALA A 244 13.99 -3.41 2.33
C ALA A 244 14.98 -4.35 1.63
N ILE A 245 16.24 -3.93 1.45
CA ILE A 245 17.30 -4.79 0.91
C ILE A 245 17.57 -5.98 1.83
N LEU A 246 17.68 -5.75 3.14
CA LEU A 246 17.93 -6.81 4.12
C LEU A 246 16.77 -7.83 4.21
N GLN A 247 15.52 -7.38 4.07
CA GLN A 247 14.34 -8.26 4.02
C GLN A 247 14.24 -9.04 2.70
N GLY A 248 14.71 -8.46 1.59
CA GLY A 248 14.73 -9.11 0.29
C GLY A 248 15.76 -10.24 0.16
N VAL A 249 16.75 -10.31 1.07
CA VAL A 249 17.72 -11.41 1.11
C VAL A 249 17.31 -12.40 2.20
N PRO A 250 17.02 -13.67 1.88
CA PRO A 250 16.61 -14.67 2.86
C PRO A 250 17.82 -15.10 3.70
N LYS A 251 18.19 -14.29 4.69
CA LYS A 251 19.21 -14.65 5.68
C LYS A 251 18.50 -15.13 6.94
N GLN A 252 18.57 -16.44 7.18
CA GLN A 252 18.16 -17.06 8.47
C GLN A 252 18.76 -16.32 9.68
N GLY A 253 19.94 -15.70 9.54
CA GLY A 253 20.54 -14.87 10.59
C GLY A 253 19.73 -13.63 11.00
N LEU A 254 19.01 -12.98 10.07
CA LEU A 254 18.16 -11.82 10.39
C LEU A 254 16.87 -12.25 11.10
N ALA A 255 16.31 -13.39 10.69
CA ALA A 255 15.16 -13.99 11.37
C ALA A 255 15.52 -14.41 12.81
N ASN A 256 16.70 -14.99 13.02
CA ASN A 256 17.18 -15.35 14.35
C ASN A 256 17.47 -14.12 15.22
N PHE A 257 18.01 -13.04 14.63
CA PHE A 257 18.22 -11.78 15.34
C PHE A 257 16.90 -11.11 15.76
N ASN A 258 15.92 -11.04 14.85
CA ASN A 258 14.59 -10.51 15.17
C ASN A 258 13.94 -11.31 16.30
N LYS A 259 13.99 -12.64 16.23
CA LYS A 259 13.46 -13.52 17.28
C LYS A 259 14.18 -13.33 18.63
N ALA A 260 15.51 -13.19 18.62
CA ALA A 260 16.27 -12.94 19.85
C ALA A 260 15.95 -11.57 20.49
N ILE A 261 15.73 -10.53 19.68
CA ILE A 261 15.26 -9.22 20.18
C ILE A 261 13.86 -9.33 20.75
N GLU A 262 12.97 -10.05 20.07
CA GLU A 262 11.58 -10.21 20.49
C GLU A 262 11.49 -10.99 21.82
N ASP A 263 12.24 -12.09 21.96
CA ASP A 263 12.35 -12.88 23.18
C ASP A 263 12.99 -12.08 24.34
N TRP A 264 14.05 -11.29 24.07
CA TRP A 264 14.66 -10.42 25.08
C TRP A 264 13.68 -9.34 25.55
N SER A 265 12.97 -8.71 24.60
CA SER A 265 12.05 -7.61 24.86
C SER A 265 10.83 -8.07 25.64
N THR A 266 10.25 -9.22 25.31
CA THR A 266 9.14 -9.83 26.07
C THR A 266 9.55 -10.25 27.48
N THR A 267 10.80 -10.67 27.68
CA THR A 267 11.29 -11.10 28.99
C THR A 267 11.64 -9.94 29.92
N HIS A 268 12.22 -8.84 29.40
CA HIS A 268 12.76 -7.75 30.21
C HIS A 268 11.90 -6.49 30.26
N ASN A 269 10.93 -6.35 29.35
CA ASN A 269 10.11 -5.15 29.28
C ASN A 269 8.63 -5.49 29.53
N PRO A 270 8.10 -5.23 30.74
CA PRO A 270 6.70 -5.52 31.08
C PRO A 270 5.68 -4.69 30.28
N LEU A 271 6.14 -3.74 29.46
CA LEU A 271 5.33 -2.93 28.55
C LEU A 271 5.37 -3.43 27.10
N PHE A 272 6.18 -4.44 26.79
CA PHE A 272 6.34 -4.99 25.44
C PHE A 272 5.31 -6.11 25.20
N GLY A 273 4.38 -5.89 24.27
CA GLY A 273 3.41 -6.90 23.81
C GLY A 273 2.01 -6.87 24.44
N ALA A 274 1.77 -6.06 25.48
CA ALA A 274 0.43 -5.87 26.08
C ALA A 274 -0.21 -4.52 25.68
N ALA A 275 -1.41 -4.21 26.20
CA ALA A 275 -2.19 -2.99 25.95
C ALA A 275 -1.44 -1.64 26.12
N ASN A 276 -0.20 -1.66 26.66
CA ASN A 276 0.66 -0.51 26.83
C ASN A 276 1.73 -0.34 25.73
N GLY A 277 1.76 -1.22 24.72
CA GLY A 277 2.73 -1.16 23.61
C GLY A 277 2.63 0.15 22.82
N ASP A 278 1.42 0.67 22.63
CA ASP A 278 1.18 1.97 22.00
C ASP A 278 1.81 3.10 22.82
N LEU A 279 1.66 3.07 24.15
CA LEU A 279 2.25 4.04 25.07
C LEU A 279 3.78 3.99 25.07
N LEU A 280 4.36 2.79 25.02
CA LEU A 280 5.80 2.61 24.91
C LEU A 280 6.33 3.18 23.59
N SER A 281 5.59 3.03 22.49
CA SER A 281 5.94 3.60 21.18
C SER A 281 5.85 5.13 21.14
N MET A 282 5.05 5.74 22.03
CA MET A 282 4.99 7.21 22.16
C MET A 282 6.24 7.80 22.80
N ILE A 283 6.97 7.06 23.64
CA ILE A 283 8.18 7.56 24.31
C ILE A 283 9.25 8.02 23.31
N PRO A 284 9.74 7.21 22.35
CA PRO A 284 10.74 7.67 21.39
C PRO A 284 10.20 8.82 20.53
N PHE A 285 8.90 8.84 20.24
CA PHE A 285 8.27 9.94 19.51
C PHE A 285 8.30 11.25 20.31
N LEU A 286 7.95 11.22 21.60
CA LEU A 286 8.05 12.37 22.51
C LEU A 286 9.50 12.84 22.71
N VAL A 287 10.45 11.90 22.81
CA VAL A 287 11.88 12.22 22.88
C VAL A 287 12.33 12.96 21.63
N LEU A 288 11.94 12.49 20.43
CA LEU A 288 12.25 13.17 19.17
C LEU A 288 11.62 14.57 19.10
N MET A 289 10.37 14.73 19.55
CA MET A 289 9.71 16.04 19.61
C MET A 289 10.47 17.01 20.51
N LEU A 290 10.82 16.57 21.72
CA LEU A 290 11.52 17.37 22.70
C LEU A 290 12.92 17.75 22.19
N LEU A 291 13.61 16.81 21.55
CA LEU A 291 14.90 17.04 20.94
C LEU A 291 14.79 18.09 19.81
N LEU A 292 13.84 17.94 18.88
CA LEU A 292 13.61 18.92 17.82
C LEU A 292 13.25 20.31 18.37
N TYR A 293 12.44 20.37 19.43
CA TYR A 293 12.11 21.63 20.09
C TYR A 293 13.35 22.29 20.74
N LEU A 294 14.17 21.52 21.45
CA LEU A 294 15.39 22.02 22.10
C LEU A 294 16.46 22.44 21.09
N VAL A 295 16.61 21.70 19.98
CA VAL A 295 17.54 22.05 18.91
C VAL A 295 17.03 23.26 18.12
N GLY A 296 15.73 23.33 17.83
CA GLY A 296 15.11 24.50 17.19
C GLY A 296 15.24 25.78 18.02
N ARG A 297 15.22 25.66 19.35
CA ARG A 297 15.49 26.78 20.28
C ARG A 297 16.98 27.11 20.45
N GLU A 298 17.86 26.40 19.76
CA GLU A 298 19.32 26.52 19.89
C GLU A 298 19.80 26.30 21.34
N ALA A 299 19.14 25.40 22.08
CA ALA A 299 19.54 25.05 23.44
C ALA A 299 20.66 24.01 23.47
N ILE A 300 20.62 23.02 22.56
CA ILE A 300 21.56 21.87 22.54
C ILE A 300 22.57 21.96 21.38
N LEU A 301 22.26 22.68 20.29
CA LEU A 301 23.13 22.83 19.12
C LEU A 301 23.17 24.29 18.66
N ARG A 302 23.79 25.17 19.47
CA ARG A 302 24.01 26.57 19.07
C ARG A 302 24.92 26.62 17.85
N THR A 303 24.40 27.12 16.74
CA THR A 303 25.23 27.58 15.61
C THR A 303 26.10 28.73 16.11
N ARG A 304 27.42 28.49 16.18
CA ARG A 304 28.40 29.55 16.43
C ARG A 304 28.29 30.52 15.25
N ALA A 305 27.75 31.71 15.48
CA ALA A 305 27.73 32.75 14.46
C ALA A 305 29.17 32.97 13.98
N GLY A 306 29.44 32.62 12.72
CA GLY A 306 30.73 32.87 12.11
C GLY A 306 31.02 34.36 12.18
N LYS A 307 32.15 34.73 12.80
CA LYS A 307 32.70 36.07 12.66
C LYS A 307 33.05 36.25 11.18
N SER A 308 32.24 37.00 10.45
CA SER A 308 32.69 37.65 9.22
C SER A 308 33.69 38.71 9.66
N GLY A 309 34.97 38.43 9.44
CA GLY A 309 35.99 39.47 9.29
C GLY A 309 35.94 40.06 7.89
#